data_AF-A0A0F9A6R7-F1
#
_entry.id   AF-A0A0F9A6R7-F1
#
_cell.length_a   1.000
_cell.length_b   1.000
_cell.length_c   1.000
_cell.angle_alpha   90.00
_cell.angle_beta   90.00
_cell.angle_gamma   90.00
#
_symmetry.space_group_name_H-M   'P 1'
#
loop_
_entity.id
_entity.type
_entity.pdbx_description
1 polymer ?
#
loop_
_entity_poly.entity_id
_entity_poly.type
_entity_poly.pdbx_seq_one_letter_code
_entity_poly.pdbx_strand_id
1 'polypeptide(L)'
;MDPWLADDATTTSGNNVFAYADVIAPQGFTEGDFTAETTSDFTFDYPYQVDQVANSYDNRKAAIVNLFYMNNFLHDFFYDHGFDETSNVAQLSNYERGGVEGDPIEAQAQDNSGLNNANMSTPADGASPRMQMYLYNSKDAVVGIDFGVVVTSDAGIGLLDSSKVSGFGQAQFSDIAAEVVRLVDSNDIDSGSFFDGCEPATNGAELAGKIALVDRGSCNFTAKVLHAQEAGAIGAIVVNNDPDSAEPAPMGGEDDAVLIPNMGLNFVDGHLIYDSIDAGNTVTVNMFNNATLKDGTLDNGIIAHEWGHYISNRLVGNSSGLINFQGRAMGEGWGDFHSLMFIAKADDINITGNDKFQKAYGSGTFVEDFYYGIRRVPYSTNKEVNPLS
;
A
#
# COMPACT_ATOMS: atom_id res chain seq x y z
N MET A 1 -4.53 -21.61 28.08
CA MET A 1 -3.88 -20.57 27.29
C MET A 1 -2.43 -20.97 27.19
N ASP A 2 -2.04 -21.41 26.00
CA ASP A 2 -0.67 -21.80 25.72
C ASP A 2 0.17 -20.52 25.56
N PRO A 3 1.44 -20.50 26.01
CA PRO A 3 2.25 -19.31 25.90
C PRO A 3 2.55 -19.01 24.43
N TRP A 4 2.55 -17.73 24.05
CA TRP A 4 2.88 -17.30 22.69
C TRP A 4 4.31 -17.66 22.30
N LEU A 5 5.22 -17.63 23.28
CA LEU A 5 6.65 -17.87 23.14
C LEU A 5 7.11 -18.94 24.13
N ALA A 6 8.12 -19.72 23.75
CA ALA A 6 8.84 -20.59 24.68
C ALA A 6 9.64 -19.74 25.70
N ASP A 7 9.94 -20.33 26.86
CA ASP A 7 10.69 -19.65 27.94
C ASP A 7 12.10 -19.17 27.52
N ASP A 8 12.67 -19.77 26.47
CA ASP A 8 13.99 -19.42 25.92
C ASP A 8 13.91 -18.68 24.58
N ALA A 9 12.71 -18.26 24.16
CA ALA A 9 12.54 -17.53 22.91
C ALA A 9 13.24 -16.16 22.97
N THR A 10 14.04 -15.88 21.96
CA THR A 10 14.78 -14.60 21.82
C THR A 10 14.29 -13.76 20.66
N THR A 11 13.30 -14.23 19.90
CA THR A 11 12.79 -13.57 18.70
C THR A 11 11.27 -13.63 18.63
N THR A 12 10.67 -12.84 17.75
CA THR A 12 9.24 -12.84 17.44
C THR A 12 8.79 -14.06 16.63
N SER A 13 9.09 -15.27 17.14
CA SER A 13 8.72 -16.55 16.54
C SER A 13 8.11 -17.46 17.61
N GLY A 14 6.80 -17.72 17.48
CA GLY A 14 5.99 -18.40 18.46
C GLY A 14 5.17 -19.55 17.87
N ASN A 15 4.29 -20.13 18.69
CA ASN A 15 3.42 -21.22 18.21
C ASN A 15 2.41 -20.75 17.17
N ASN A 16 1.91 -19.52 17.30
CA ASN A 16 0.78 -19.03 16.51
C ASN A 16 1.24 -18.25 15.26
N VAL A 17 2.39 -17.57 15.36
CA VAL A 17 2.88 -16.62 14.35
C VAL A 17 4.40 -16.53 14.37
N PHE A 18 4.98 -16.37 13.19
CA PHE A 18 6.35 -15.94 12.97
C PHE A 18 6.34 -14.54 12.32
N ALA A 19 6.76 -13.53 13.06
CA ALA A 19 6.74 -12.14 12.61
C ALA A 19 8.15 -11.60 12.33
N TYR A 20 8.33 -10.99 11.17
CA TYR A 20 9.62 -10.47 10.70
C TYR A 20 9.41 -9.34 9.67
N ALA A 21 10.45 -8.55 9.43
CA ALA A 21 10.47 -7.62 8.30
C ALA A 21 10.92 -8.33 7.02
N ASP A 22 10.10 -8.32 5.97
CA ASP A 22 10.38 -8.90 4.64
C ASP A 22 10.78 -7.78 3.66
N VAL A 23 11.98 -7.25 3.82
CA VAL A 23 12.38 -5.98 3.20
C VAL A 23 13.23 -6.16 1.95
N ILE A 24 13.55 -7.41 1.60
CA ILE A 24 14.41 -7.77 0.47
C ILE A 24 13.80 -8.96 -0.29
N ALA A 25 13.78 -8.88 -1.62
CA ALA A 25 13.35 -9.99 -2.47
C ALA A 25 14.33 -11.19 -2.41
N PRO A 26 13.86 -12.43 -2.58
CA PRO A 26 12.49 -12.82 -2.89
C PRO A 26 11.61 -12.90 -1.62
N GLN A 27 10.29 -13.01 -1.85
CA GLN A 27 9.30 -13.28 -0.81
C GLN A 27 9.74 -14.35 0.21
N GLY A 28 9.51 -14.06 1.49
CA GLY A 28 9.76 -14.96 2.61
C GLY A 28 10.91 -14.47 3.49
N PHE A 29 11.25 -15.21 4.56
CA PHE A 29 12.36 -14.83 5.42
C PHE A 29 13.71 -15.22 4.79
N THR A 30 14.43 -14.24 4.24
CA THR A 30 15.67 -14.42 3.48
C THR A 30 16.85 -13.62 4.05
N GLU A 31 18.01 -13.65 3.36
CA GLU A 31 19.20 -12.94 3.81
C GLU A 31 19.00 -11.41 3.71
N GLY A 32 18.99 -10.75 4.87
CA GLY A 32 18.78 -9.31 5.00
C GLY A 32 17.44 -8.95 5.66
N ASP A 33 16.52 -9.91 5.75
CA ASP A 33 15.33 -9.84 6.58
C ASP A 33 15.67 -10.07 8.06
N PHE A 34 14.82 -9.58 8.95
CA PHE A 34 15.09 -9.67 10.39
C PHE A 34 13.82 -9.71 11.24
N THR A 35 13.94 -10.37 12.39
CA THR A 35 12.91 -10.40 13.45
C THR A 35 13.14 -9.26 14.44
N ALA A 36 12.30 -9.11 15.46
CA ALA A 36 12.69 -8.35 16.65
C ALA A 36 13.26 -9.31 17.69
N GLU A 37 14.41 -8.97 18.29
CA GLU A 37 15.03 -9.78 19.34
C GLU A 37 14.63 -9.29 20.74
N THR A 38 14.92 -10.07 21.77
CA THR A 38 14.73 -9.60 23.15
C THR A 38 15.70 -8.46 23.47
N THR A 39 15.16 -7.41 24.09
CA THR A 39 15.90 -6.24 24.60
C THR A 39 16.44 -6.47 26.02
N SER A 40 15.77 -7.34 26.78
CA SER A 40 16.20 -7.91 28.06
C SER A 40 15.40 -9.20 28.33
N ASP A 41 15.66 -9.88 29.45
CA ASP A 41 14.92 -11.08 29.86
C ASP A 41 13.40 -10.89 29.68
N PHE A 42 12.78 -11.75 28.87
CA PHE A 42 11.35 -11.76 28.57
C PHE A 42 10.78 -10.43 28.06
N THR A 43 11.58 -9.58 27.41
CA THR A 43 11.19 -8.20 27.06
C THR A 43 11.48 -7.86 25.61
N PHE A 44 10.46 -7.41 24.88
CA PHE A 44 10.56 -6.81 23.54
C PHE A 44 10.12 -5.33 23.62
N ASP A 45 10.98 -4.46 24.17
CA ASP A 45 10.66 -3.04 24.36
C ASP A 45 11.27 -2.19 23.24
N TYR A 46 10.49 -1.98 22.18
CA TYR A 46 10.88 -1.17 21.02
C TYR A 46 9.95 0.03 20.88
N PRO A 47 10.31 1.20 21.45
CA PRO A 47 9.50 2.40 21.33
C PRO A 47 9.50 2.91 19.89
N TYR A 48 8.33 3.32 19.39
CA TYR A 48 8.20 3.99 18.10
C TYR A 48 8.90 5.36 18.12
N GLN A 49 9.83 5.55 17.19
CA GLN A 49 10.65 6.76 17.06
C GLN A 49 9.97 7.75 16.10
N VAL A 50 9.25 8.71 16.68
CA VAL A 50 8.44 9.71 15.95
C VAL A 50 9.27 10.68 15.09
N ASP A 51 10.57 10.80 15.37
CA ASP A 51 11.52 11.65 14.65
C ASP A 51 12.28 10.89 13.54
N GLN A 52 12.06 9.57 13.43
CA GLN A 52 12.62 8.74 12.36
C GLN A 52 11.57 8.40 11.30
N VAL A 53 12.02 8.13 10.08
CA VAL A 53 11.15 7.65 8.99
C VAL A 53 10.54 6.28 9.34
N ALA A 54 9.36 5.97 8.78
CA ALA A 54 8.65 4.73 9.07
C ALA A 54 9.48 3.46 8.81
N ASN A 55 10.32 3.47 7.77
CA ASN A 55 11.19 2.36 7.39
C ASN A 55 12.59 2.41 8.04
N SER A 56 12.79 3.20 9.09
CA SER A 56 14.02 3.13 9.89
C SER A 56 14.15 1.77 10.58
N TYR A 57 15.38 1.39 10.94
CA TYR A 57 15.62 0.12 11.61
C TYR A 57 14.86 0.02 12.95
N ASP A 58 14.85 1.10 13.74
CA ASP A 58 14.17 1.15 15.03
C ASP A 58 12.64 1.04 14.89
N ASN A 59 12.07 1.76 13.92
CA ASN A 59 10.63 1.71 13.65
C ASN A 59 10.19 0.36 13.07
N ARG A 60 11.04 -0.31 12.28
CA ARG A 60 10.79 -1.70 11.84
C ARG A 60 10.74 -2.67 13.01
N LYS A 61 11.61 -2.52 14.02
CA LYS A 61 11.54 -3.38 15.22
C LYS A 61 10.25 -3.16 16.00
N ALA A 62 9.83 -1.90 16.19
CA ALA A 62 8.55 -1.58 16.81
C ALA A 62 7.36 -2.17 16.03
N ALA A 63 7.38 -2.08 14.70
CA ALA A 63 6.37 -2.64 13.81
C ALA A 63 6.31 -4.18 13.90
N ILE A 64 7.45 -4.88 13.86
CA ILE A 64 7.49 -6.35 14.00
C ILE A 64 6.87 -6.79 15.33
N VAL A 65 7.20 -6.11 16.44
CA VAL A 65 6.65 -6.43 17.76
C VAL A 65 5.14 -6.17 17.81
N ASN A 66 4.66 -5.06 17.24
CA ASN A 66 3.23 -4.79 17.15
C ASN A 66 2.49 -5.88 16.34
N LEU A 67 3.05 -6.28 15.20
CA LEU A 67 2.49 -7.31 14.34
C LEU A 67 2.44 -8.68 15.04
N PHE A 68 3.52 -9.03 15.74
CA PHE A 68 3.59 -10.24 16.56
C PHE A 68 2.52 -10.22 17.67
N TYR A 69 2.43 -9.11 18.41
CA TYR A 69 1.46 -8.93 19.47
C TYR A 69 0.03 -9.07 18.95
N MET A 70 -0.31 -8.34 17.88
CA MET A 70 -1.67 -8.33 17.33
C MET A 70 -2.10 -9.71 16.80
N ASN A 71 -1.22 -10.43 16.09
CA ASN A 71 -1.57 -11.76 15.59
C ASN A 71 -1.79 -12.77 16.72
N ASN A 72 -0.97 -12.75 17.79
CA ASN A 72 -1.19 -13.61 18.94
C ASN A 72 -2.43 -13.19 19.76
N PHE A 73 -2.67 -11.89 19.93
CA PHE A 73 -3.87 -11.39 20.59
C PHE A 73 -5.14 -11.84 19.85
N LEU A 74 -5.18 -11.70 18.53
CA LEU A 74 -6.31 -12.12 17.70
C LEU A 74 -6.49 -13.63 17.71
N HIS A 75 -5.39 -14.40 17.66
CA HIS A 75 -5.41 -15.84 17.85
C HIS A 75 -6.14 -16.21 19.15
N ASP A 76 -5.67 -15.73 20.31
CA ASP A 76 -6.25 -16.08 21.60
C ASP A 76 -7.69 -15.58 21.74
N PHE A 77 -7.97 -14.37 21.26
CA PHE A 77 -9.30 -13.79 21.28
C PHE A 77 -10.30 -14.69 20.54
N PHE A 78 -9.98 -15.16 19.32
CA PHE A 78 -10.89 -16.02 18.57
C PHE A 78 -10.85 -17.49 19.00
N TYR A 79 -9.76 -17.95 19.59
CA TYR A 79 -9.68 -19.27 20.23
C TYR A 79 -10.73 -19.39 21.34
N ASP A 80 -10.87 -18.37 22.19
CA ASP A 80 -11.92 -18.30 23.22
C ASP A 80 -13.35 -18.25 22.64
N HIS A 81 -13.49 -17.93 21.34
CA HIS A 81 -14.76 -17.94 20.60
C HIS A 81 -14.94 -19.19 19.71
N GLY A 82 -14.08 -20.20 19.87
CA GLY A 82 -14.20 -21.51 19.21
C GLY A 82 -13.45 -21.66 17.89
N PHE A 83 -12.58 -20.71 17.53
CA PHE A 83 -11.63 -20.91 16.44
C PHE A 83 -10.38 -21.62 16.95
N ASP A 84 -10.52 -22.94 17.11
CA ASP A 84 -9.53 -23.85 17.67
C ASP A 84 -8.90 -24.78 16.62
N GLU A 85 -8.11 -25.76 17.07
CA GLU A 85 -7.42 -26.71 16.20
C GLU A 85 -8.39 -27.52 15.33
N THR A 86 -9.59 -27.85 15.82
CA THR A 86 -10.60 -28.55 15.01
C THR A 86 -11.29 -27.65 13.98
N SER A 87 -11.18 -26.34 14.18
CA SER A 87 -11.68 -25.30 13.27
C SER A 87 -10.59 -24.78 12.32
N ASN A 88 -9.43 -25.47 12.26
CA ASN A 88 -8.30 -25.16 11.39
C ASN A 88 -7.58 -23.84 11.78
N VAL A 89 -7.33 -23.62 13.06
CA VAL A 89 -6.45 -22.54 13.52
C VAL A 89 -4.97 -22.88 13.22
N ALA A 90 -4.22 -21.87 12.81
CA ALA A 90 -2.82 -21.86 12.44
C ALA A 90 -1.93 -21.94 13.68
N GLN A 91 -1.23 -23.06 13.82
CA GLN A 91 -0.36 -23.33 14.95
C GLN A 91 0.80 -24.25 14.52
N LEU A 92 2.00 -23.96 15.03
CA LEU A 92 3.17 -24.83 14.83
C LEU A 92 2.94 -26.20 15.49
N SER A 93 2.34 -26.22 16.68
CA SER A 93 1.87 -27.43 17.33
C SER A 93 0.42 -27.29 17.79
N ASN A 94 -0.36 -28.35 17.55
CA ASN A 94 -1.76 -28.45 17.95
C ASN A 94 -1.93 -29.20 19.27
N TYR A 95 -0.85 -29.63 19.90
CA TYR A 95 -0.87 -30.37 21.18
C TYR A 95 -1.83 -31.58 21.17
N GLU A 96 -1.92 -32.26 20.02
CA GLU A 96 -2.83 -33.40 19.79
C GLU A 96 -4.33 -33.06 19.92
N ARG A 97 -4.73 -31.78 19.80
CA ARG A 97 -6.12 -31.32 19.99
C ARG A 97 -6.99 -31.37 18.72
N GLY A 98 -6.40 -31.59 17.55
CA GLY A 98 -7.11 -31.64 16.27
C GLY A 98 -6.34 -30.93 15.16
N GLY A 99 -6.99 -30.76 14.00
CA GLY A 99 -6.43 -30.03 12.86
C GLY A 99 -5.15 -30.63 12.28
N VAL A 100 -4.50 -29.86 11.43
CA VAL A 100 -3.17 -30.14 10.86
C VAL A 100 -2.21 -29.06 11.35
N GLU A 101 -1.28 -29.45 12.21
CA GLU A 101 -0.26 -28.55 12.76
C GLU A 101 0.86 -28.23 11.75
N GLY A 102 1.74 -27.30 12.12
CA GLY A 102 2.91 -26.93 11.33
C GLY A 102 2.66 -25.74 10.41
N ASP A 103 1.64 -24.94 10.72
CA ASP A 103 1.15 -23.86 9.86
C ASP A 103 1.01 -22.50 10.57
N PRO A 104 2.00 -22.07 11.41
CA PRO A 104 1.92 -20.75 12.05
C PRO A 104 1.80 -19.65 10.99
N ILE A 105 1.13 -18.55 11.33
CA ILE A 105 1.02 -17.40 10.42
C ILE A 105 2.41 -16.83 10.13
N GLU A 106 2.75 -16.65 8.86
CA GLU A 106 3.91 -15.86 8.44
C GLU A 106 3.48 -14.39 8.35
N ALA A 107 3.89 -13.57 9.31
CA ALA A 107 3.49 -12.16 9.39
C ALA A 107 4.64 -11.24 9.01
N GLN A 108 4.52 -10.62 7.84
CA GLN A 108 5.58 -9.86 7.19
C GLN A 108 5.33 -8.36 7.36
N ALA A 109 6.16 -7.72 8.16
CA ALA A 109 6.19 -6.28 8.36
C ALA A 109 6.94 -5.59 7.20
N GLN A 110 6.39 -4.48 6.71
CA GLN A 110 6.99 -3.67 5.64
C GLN A 110 7.47 -4.51 4.44
N ASP A 111 6.62 -5.42 3.99
CA ASP A 111 6.94 -6.34 2.91
C ASP A 111 7.30 -5.57 1.62
N ASN A 112 8.38 -6.00 0.96
CA ASN A 112 8.98 -5.28 -0.17
C ASN A 112 8.20 -5.40 -1.49
N SER A 113 7.24 -6.31 -1.58
CA SER A 113 6.49 -6.59 -2.81
C SER A 113 5.43 -5.53 -3.16
N GLY A 114 5.15 -4.57 -2.26
CA GLY A 114 4.09 -3.62 -2.49
C GLY A 114 4.11 -2.36 -1.62
N LEU A 115 3.22 -1.43 -1.96
CA LEU A 115 2.93 -0.20 -1.22
C LEU A 115 1.42 0.07 -1.24
N ASN A 116 0.92 0.84 -0.28
CA ASN A 116 -0.47 1.30 -0.18
C ASN A 116 -1.51 0.17 -0.09
N ASN A 117 -1.13 -0.98 0.45
CA ASN A 117 -2.03 -2.11 0.59
C ASN A 117 -1.60 -3.02 1.76
N ALA A 118 -2.35 -4.10 1.97
CA ALA A 118 -1.94 -5.26 2.73
C ALA A 118 -2.62 -6.48 2.08
N ASN A 119 -2.19 -7.69 2.41
CA ASN A 119 -2.94 -8.88 2.00
C ASN A 119 -2.72 -10.07 2.93
N MET A 120 -3.61 -11.05 2.76
CA MET A 120 -3.59 -12.33 3.42
C MET A 120 -3.76 -13.46 2.41
N SER A 121 -2.72 -14.29 2.25
CA SER A 121 -2.83 -15.58 1.58
C SER A 121 -3.23 -16.64 2.61
N THR A 122 -4.39 -17.26 2.44
CA THR A 122 -4.89 -18.31 3.34
C THR A 122 -5.02 -19.65 2.63
N PRO A 123 -3.96 -20.49 2.61
CA PRO A 123 -4.11 -21.87 2.16
C PRO A 123 -4.91 -22.69 3.17
N ALA A 124 -5.33 -23.89 2.75
CA ALA A 124 -6.02 -24.83 3.61
C ALA A 124 -5.15 -25.24 4.81
N ASP A 125 -5.80 -25.75 5.86
CA ASP A 125 -5.18 -26.24 7.09
C ASP A 125 -3.91 -27.07 6.87
N GLY A 126 -2.88 -26.81 7.68
CA GLY A 126 -1.56 -27.45 7.56
C GLY A 126 -0.58 -26.75 6.60
N ALA A 127 -0.98 -25.63 5.99
CA ALA A 127 -0.08 -24.72 5.30
C ALA A 127 -0.19 -23.32 5.90
N SER A 128 0.94 -22.67 6.14
CA SER A 128 0.99 -21.37 6.79
C SER A 128 0.22 -20.30 6.01
N PRO A 129 -0.74 -19.59 6.64
CA PRO A 129 -1.23 -18.33 6.14
C PRO A 129 -0.10 -17.30 6.10
N ARG A 130 -0.12 -16.39 5.13
CA ARG A 130 0.87 -15.32 5.00
C ARG A 130 0.17 -13.97 5.01
N MET A 131 0.49 -13.15 6.01
CA MET A 131 0.04 -11.76 6.14
C MET A 131 1.15 -10.83 5.67
N GLN A 132 0.87 -9.98 4.69
CA GLN A 132 1.83 -9.03 4.13
C GLN A 132 1.36 -7.61 4.43
N MET A 133 2.12 -6.90 5.24
CA MET A 133 1.83 -5.52 5.62
C MET A 133 2.77 -4.58 4.86
N TYR A 134 2.22 -3.60 4.14
CA TYR A 134 3.04 -2.68 3.35
C TYR A 134 3.18 -1.29 4.00
N LEU A 135 4.14 -0.54 3.49
CA LEU A 135 4.21 0.90 3.71
C LEU A 135 3.19 1.63 2.83
N TYR A 136 2.75 2.80 3.28
CA TYR A 136 1.74 3.63 2.63
C TYR A 136 2.31 5.02 2.35
N ASN A 137 1.98 5.58 1.20
CA ASN A 137 2.17 6.99 0.92
C ASN A 137 1.32 7.80 1.91
N SER A 138 1.95 8.71 2.65
CA SER A 138 1.23 9.53 3.62
C SER A 138 0.18 10.40 2.93
N LYS A 139 -1.06 10.35 3.41
CA LYS A 139 -2.12 11.29 3.00
C LYS A 139 -1.92 12.70 3.56
N ASP A 140 -0.99 12.85 4.50
CA ASP A 140 -0.60 14.17 5.03
C ASP A 140 0.45 14.87 4.14
N ALA A 141 0.94 14.19 3.09
CA ALA A 141 1.92 14.76 2.17
C ALA A 141 1.31 15.91 1.33
N VAL A 142 2.06 17.00 1.21
CA VAL A 142 1.62 18.24 0.56
C VAL A 142 2.39 18.48 -0.74
N VAL A 143 1.66 18.76 -1.82
CA VAL A 143 2.24 19.15 -3.12
C VAL A 143 3.08 20.41 -2.97
N GLY A 144 4.28 20.42 -3.55
CA GLY A 144 5.25 21.51 -3.48
C GLY A 144 6.09 21.55 -2.20
N ILE A 145 5.76 20.75 -1.19
CA ILE A 145 6.55 20.59 0.04
C ILE A 145 7.21 19.21 0.07
N ASP A 146 6.40 18.17 -0.02
CA ASP A 146 6.83 16.78 0.13
C ASP A 146 7.08 16.11 -1.22
N PHE A 147 6.29 16.47 -2.23
CA PHE A 147 6.43 15.98 -3.59
C PHE A 147 5.91 16.99 -4.61
N GLY A 148 6.33 16.86 -5.87
CA GLY A 148 5.72 17.61 -6.97
C GLY A 148 6.61 17.78 -8.19
N VAL A 149 6.03 18.42 -9.19
CA VAL A 149 6.71 18.88 -10.41
C VAL A 149 6.74 20.41 -10.41
N VAL A 150 7.94 20.98 -10.49
CA VAL A 150 8.14 22.44 -10.55
C VAL A 150 8.82 22.79 -11.85
N VAL A 151 8.16 23.58 -12.70
CA VAL A 151 8.79 24.18 -13.88
C VAL A 151 9.78 25.25 -13.42
N THR A 152 11.05 25.03 -13.70
CA THR A 152 12.17 25.90 -13.28
C THR A 152 12.64 26.85 -14.38
N SER A 153 12.34 26.53 -15.64
CA SER A 153 12.66 27.37 -16.80
C SER A 153 11.71 28.56 -16.98
N ASP A 154 10.51 28.51 -16.39
CA ASP A 154 9.50 29.56 -16.46
C ASP A 154 8.83 29.79 -15.11
N ALA A 155 9.14 30.94 -14.49
CA ALA A 155 8.60 31.34 -13.20
C ALA A 155 7.10 31.71 -13.25
N GLY A 156 6.53 31.92 -14.44
CA GLY A 156 5.10 32.12 -14.65
C GLY A 156 4.28 30.83 -14.54
N ILE A 157 4.92 29.67 -14.72
CA ILE A 157 4.30 28.35 -14.54
C ILE A 157 4.60 27.85 -13.12
N GLY A 158 5.88 27.70 -12.76
CA GLY A 158 6.27 27.29 -11.41
C GLY A 158 5.75 25.90 -11.00
N LEU A 159 5.21 25.79 -9.78
CA LEU A 159 4.66 24.54 -9.24
C LEU A 159 3.41 24.12 -10.01
N LEU A 160 3.35 22.85 -10.39
CA LEU A 160 2.15 22.24 -10.97
C LEU A 160 1.34 21.59 -9.85
N ASP A 161 0.32 22.29 -9.37
CA ASP A 161 -0.46 21.92 -8.18
C ASP A 161 -1.20 20.57 -8.33
N SER A 162 -1.46 20.13 -9.56
CA SER A 162 -2.06 18.81 -9.82
C SER A 162 -1.05 17.65 -9.81
N SER A 163 0.22 17.88 -9.45
CA SER A 163 1.21 16.81 -9.35
C SER A 163 0.69 15.64 -8.49
N LYS A 164 0.85 14.40 -8.97
CA LYS A 164 0.44 13.19 -8.25
C LYS A 164 1.44 12.06 -8.44
N VAL A 165 1.83 11.42 -7.34
CA VAL A 165 2.75 10.27 -7.36
C VAL A 165 2.01 9.04 -7.90
N SER A 166 2.71 8.26 -8.71
CA SER A 166 2.19 7.00 -9.26
C SER A 166 2.25 5.86 -8.24
N GLY A 167 1.44 4.83 -8.47
CA GLY A 167 1.42 3.60 -7.66
C GLY A 167 2.49 2.56 -8.05
N PHE A 168 3.40 2.89 -8.97
CA PHE A 168 4.42 1.99 -9.50
C PHE A 168 5.71 2.75 -9.84
N GLY A 169 6.80 2.00 -10.06
CA GLY A 169 8.12 2.57 -10.26
C GLY A 169 8.75 3.02 -8.95
N GLN A 170 9.74 3.91 -9.04
CA GLN A 170 10.43 4.41 -7.85
C GLN A 170 9.52 5.34 -7.04
N ALA A 171 9.09 4.87 -5.86
CA ALA A 171 8.17 5.60 -5.00
C ALA A 171 8.77 6.87 -4.39
N GLN A 172 9.92 6.78 -3.71
CA GLN A 172 10.62 7.94 -3.13
C GLN A 172 11.91 8.23 -3.91
N PHE A 173 12.14 9.51 -4.20
CA PHE A 173 13.31 9.95 -4.95
C PHE A 173 13.62 11.43 -4.67
N SER A 174 14.93 11.73 -4.61
CA SER A 174 15.44 13.09 -4.51
C SER A 174 15.16 13.90 -5.79
N ASP A 175 15.44 15.20 -5.76
CA ASP A 175 15.30 16.11 -6.89
C ASP A 175 15.90 15.57 -8.20
N ILE A 176 15.06 15.47 -9.22
CA ILE A 176 15.43 15.20 -10.61
C ILE A 176 15.19 16.47 -11.40
N ALA A 177 16.26 17.21 -11.65
CA ALA A 177 16.25 18.42 -12.46
C ALA A 177 16.71 18.10 -13.89
N ALA A 178 15.78 18.14 -14.85
CA ALA A 178 16.09 17.89 -16.25
C ALA A 178 15.13 18.61 -17.19
N GLU A 179 15.57 18.73 -18.45
CA GLU A 179 14.71 19.19 -19.52
C GLU A 179 13.62 18.15 -19.82
N VAL A 180 12.44 18.66 -20.15
CA VAL A 180 11.24 17.87 -20.49
C VAL A 180 11.14 17.74 -22.00
N VAL A 181 10.98 16.51 -22.48
CA VAL A 181 10.84 16.19 -23.90
C VAL A 181 9.59 15.34 -24.08
N ARG A 182 8.74 15.70 -25.05
CA ARG A 182 7.58 14.85 -25.40
C ARG A 182 8.07 13.51 -25.94
N LEU A 183 7.55 12.43 -25.41
CA LEU A 183 7.78 11.11 -26.01
C LEU A 183 7.09 11.07 -27.36
N VAL A 184 7.76 10.55 -28.39
CA VAL A 184 7.16 10.31 -29.71
C VAL A 184 7.23 8.81 -30.00
N ASP A 185 6.10 8.17 -30.19
CA ASP A 185 6.00 6.77 -30.60
C ASP A 185 5.74 6.65 -32.12
N SER A 186 5.35 5.45 -32.58
CA SER A 186 5.39 5.10 -34.01
C SER A 186 4.03 5.15 -34.72
N ASN A 187 2.91 5.25 -34.02
CA ASN A 187 1.58 5.28 -34.63
C ASN A 187 0.51 5.91 -33.71
N ASP A 188 -0.64 6.30 -34.28
CA ASP A 188 -1.78 6.88 -33.55
C ASP A 188 -2.98 5.93 -33.43
N ILE A 189 -2.80 4.64 -33.74
CA ILE A 189 -3.92 3.70 -33.96
C ILE A 189 -4.65 3.38 -32.66
N ASP A 190 -3.93 3.35 -31.54
CA ASP A 190 -4.47 2.86 -30.27
C ASP A 190 -5.15 3.95 -29.43
N SER A 191 -4.83 5.23 -29.65
CA SER A 191 -5.40 6.36 -28.87
C SER A 191 -5.66 7.65 -29.65
N GLY A 192 -5.24 7.73 -30.92
CA GLY A 192 -5.27 8.96 -31.70
C GLY A 192 -4.16 9.96 -31.37
N SER A 193 -3.13 9.56 -30.59
CA SER A 193 -1.95 10.38 -30.29
C SER A 193 -0.67 9.62 -30.63
N PHE A 194 0.33 10.31 -31.18
CA PHE A 194 1.70 9.81 -31.39
C PHE A 194 2.61 10.05 -30.17
N PHE A 195 2.04 10.51 -29.05
CA PHE A 195 2.77 10.93 -27.86
C PHE A 195 2.36 10.14 -26.62
N ASP A 196 1.63 9.04 -26.79
CA ASP A 196 1.03 8.32 -25.66
C ASP A 196 1.94 7.20 -25.14
N GLY A 197 2.96 6.79 -25.88
CA GLY A 197 3.92 5.80 -25.44
C GLY A 197 3.36 4.39 -25.38
N CYS A 198 2.34 4.06 -26.18
CA CYS A 198 1.86 2.69 -26.31
C CYS A 198 2.79 1.79 -27.13
N GLU A 199 3.65 2.36 -27.96
CA GLU A 199 4.76 1.68 -28.61
C GLU A 199 6.13 2.21 -28.14
N PRO A 200 7.22 1.47 -28.43
CA PRO A 200 8.56 1.94 -28.16
C PRO A 200 8.83 3.32 -28.76
N ALA A 201 9.46 4.20 -27.97
CA ALA A 201 9.74 5.57 -28.40
C ALA A 201 10.69 5.60 -29.61
N THR A 202 10.38 6.46 -30.56
CA THR A 202 11.16 6.65 -31.80
C THR A 202 12.18 7.79 -31.67
N ASN A 203 12.01 8.67 -30.68
CA ASN A 203 12.88 9.83 -30.41
C ASN A 203 13.86 9.60 -29.24
N GLY A 204 14.36 8.37 -29.04
CA GLY A 204 15.22 8.03 -27.90
C GLY A 204 16.49 8.89 -27.75
N ALA A 205 17.06 9.39 -28.85
CA ALA A 205 18.21 10.30 -28.79
C ALA A 205 17.89 11.65 -28.09
N GLU A 206 16.63 12.09 -28.15
CA GLU A 206 16.15 13.31 -27.50
C GLU A 206 15.73 13.04 -26.05
N LEU A 207 15.21 11.84 -25.76
CA LEU A 207 14.77 11.43 -24.41
C LEU A 207 15.92 11.05 -23.47
N ALA A 208 17.06 10.63 -24.00
CA ALA A 208 18.19 10.16 -23.19
C ALA A 208 18.65 11.23 -22.16
N GLY A 209 18.54 10.90 -20.87
CA GLY A 209 18.90 11.81 -19.76
C GLY A 209 17.87 12.91 -19.48
N LYS A 210 16.67 12.84 -20.06
CA LYS A 210 15.59 13.83 -19.94
C LYS A 210 14.39 13.26 -19.19
N ILE A 211 13.42 14.12 -18.88
CA ILE A 211 12.12 13.70 -18.36
C ILE A 211 11.15 13.59 -19.53
N ALA A 212 10.56 12.41 -19.71
CA ALA A 212 9.56 12.17 -20.75
C ALA A 212 8.21 12.78 -20.36
N LEU A 213 7.58 13.52 -21.28
CA LEU A 213 6.19 13.96 -21.15
C LEU A 213 5.32 13.12 -22.07
N VAL A 214 4.30 12.48 -21.52
CA VAL A 214 3.54 11.42 -22.20
C VAL A 214 2.04 11.66 -22.05
N ASP A 215 1.30 11.48 -23.14
CA ASP A 215 -0.16 11.54 -23.11
C ASP A 215 -0.77 10.30 -22.44
N ARG A 216 -1.81 10.53 -21.65
CA ARG A 216 -2.72 9.44 -21.29
C ARG A 216 -3.40 8.92 -22.56
N GLY A 217 -3.28 7.61 -22.75
CA GLY A 217 -3.84 6.87 -23.88
C GLY A 217 -4.51 5.57 -23.43
N SER A 218 -4.60 4.61 -24.34
CA SER A 218 -5.36 3.36 -24.15
C SER A 218 -4.58 2.21 -23.50
N CYS A 219 -3.25 2.24 -23.54
CA CYS A 219 -2.39 1.27 -22.87
C CYS A 219 -2.12 1.59 -21.39
N ASN A 220 -1.61 0.60 -20.67
CA ASN A 220 -1.28 0.69 -19.24
C ASN A 220 -0.21 1.76 -18.96
N PHE A 221 -0.32 2.44 -17.82
CA PHE A 221 0.66 3.44 -17.40
C PHE A 221 2.08 2.87 -17.23
N THR A 222 2.20 1.63 -16.75
CA THR A 222 3.49 0.94 -16.61
C THR A 222 4.22 0.82 -17.96
N ALA A 223 3.52 0.43 -19.02
CA ALA A 223 4.09 0.31 -20.37
C ALA A 223 4.59 1.65 -20.90
N LYS A 224 3.83 2.74 -20.70
CA LYS A 224 4.21 4.10 -21.11
C LYS A 224 5.54 4.53 -20.49
N VAL A 225 5.66 4.34 -19.16
CA VAL A 225 6.87 4.70 -18.41
C VAL A 225 8.03 3.75 -18.76
N LEU A 226 7.75 2.47 -19.01
CA LEU A 226 8.76 1.51 -19.44
C LEU A 226 9.36 1.90 -20.80
N HIS A 227 8.55 2.28 -21.79
CA HIS A 227 9.06 2.73 -23.09
C HIS A 227 9.88 4.02 -22.97
N ALA A 228 9.48 4.96 -22.10
CA ALA A 228 10.29 6.14 -21.81
C ALA A 228 11.65 5.76 -21.19
N GLN A 229 11.64 4.82 -20.23
CA GLN A 229 12.84 4.30 -19.59
C GLN A 229 13.78 3.61 -20.59
N GLU A 230 13.25 2.74 -21.46
CA GLU A 230 14.01 2.04 -22.50
C GLU A 230 14.64 3.02 -23.51
N ALA A 231 13.99 4.17 -23.71
CA ALA A 231 14.52 5.27 -24.52
C ALA A 231 15.59 6.11 -23.79
N GLY A 232 15.89 5.81 -22.52
CA GLY A 232 16.92 6.46 -21.72
C GLY A 232 16.43 7.66 -20.90
N ALA A 233 15.12 7.89 -20.78
CA ALA A 233 14.58 8.89 -19.88
C ALA A 233 14.94 8.57 -18.43
N ILE A 234 15.15 9.60 -17.61
CA ILE A 234 15.46 9.47 -16.17
C ILE A 234 14.25 9.76 -15.28
N GLY A 235 13.12 10.13 -15.89
CA GLY A 235 11.83 10.27 -15.24
C GLY A 235 10.72 10.42 -16.27
N ALA A 236 9.46 10.29 -15.85
CA ALA A 236 8.30 10.45 -16.72
C ALA A 236 7.16 11.22 -16.06
N ILE A 237 6.45 12.03 -16.85
CA ILE A 237 5.25 12.75 -16.46
C ILE A 237 4.13 12.34 -17.42
N VAL A 238 3.04 11.78 -16.90
CA VAL A 238 1.87 11.41 -17.71
C VAL A 238 0.76 12.43 -17.53
N VAL A 239 0.31 13.03 -18.63
CA VAL A 239 -0.73 14.08 -18.61
C VAL A 239 -2.09 13.46 -18.90
N ASN A 240 -3.07 13.73 -18.03
CA ASN A 240 -4.44 13.29 -18.24
C ASN A 240 -5.05 13.95 -19.50
N ASN A 241 -5.89 13.20 -20.22
CA ASN A 241 -6.50 13.64 -21.48
C ASN A 241 -7.95 14.16 -21.30
N ASP A 242 -8.42 14.28 -20.07
CA ASP A 242 -9.75 14.80 -19.73
C ASP A 242 -9.68 16.29 -19.32
N PRO A 243 -10.12 17.22 -20.19
CA PRO A 243 -10.07 18.66 -19.91
C PRO A 243 -11.05 19.11 -18.82
N ASP A 244 -12.06 18.29 -18.49
CA ASP A 244 -13.08 18.60 -17.49
C ASP A 244 -12.70 18.05 -16.09
N SER A 245 -11.61 17.28 -16.00
CA SER A 245 -11.11 16.73 -14.74
C SER A 245 -10.05 17.64 -14.11
N ALA A 246 -10.31 18.08 -12.88
CA ALA A 246 -9.31 18.75 -12.04
C ALA A 246 -8.22 17.79 -11.53
N GLU A 247 -8.50 16.48 -11.55
CA GLU A 247 -7.58 15.46 -11.05
C GLU A 247 -6.75 14.83 -12.18
N PRO A 248 -5.48 14.47 -11.91
CA PRO A 248 -4.72 13.55 -12.74
C PRO A 248 -5.40 12.19 -12.84
N ALA A 249 -5.04 11.43 -13.87
CA ALA A 249 -5.46 10.05 -13.94
C ALA A 249 -4.85 9.22 -12.81
N PRO A 250 -5.58 8.25 -12.24
CA PRO A 250 -5.04 7.36 -11.20
C PRO A 250 -4.02 6.40 -11.83
N MET A 251 -2.74 6.75 -11.74
CA MET A 251 -1.63 5.98 -12.31
C MET A 251 -1.31 4.75 -11.45
N GLY A 252 -2.11 3.69 -11.60
CA GLY A 252 -1.86 2.38 -10.99
C GLY A 252 -1.32 1.34 -11.99
N GLY A 253 -0.89 0.20 -11.48
CA GLY A 253 -0.36 -0.94 -12.24
C GLY A 253 0.76 -1.64 -11.48
N GLU A 254 1.14 -2.84 -11.93
CA GLU A 254 2.25 -3.62 -11.37
C GLU A 254 3.19 -4.02 -12.53
N ASP A 255 4.45 -3.59 -12.46
CA ASP A 255 5.51 -3.97 -13.39
C ASP A 255 6.89 -3.64 -12.78
N ASP A 256 7.57 -4.66 -12.26
CA ASP A 256 8.88 -4.51 -11.60
C ASP A 256 10.00 -4.06 -12.55
N ALA A 257 9.78 -4.10 -13.87
CA ALA A 257 10.73 -3.58 -14.84
C ALA A 257 10.75 -2.04 -14.89
N VAL A 258 9.72 -1.37 -14.36
CA VAL A 258 9.69 0.09 -14.28
C VAL A 258 10.47 0.55 -13.06
N LEU A 259 11.60 1.22 -13.29
CA LEU A 259 12.56 1.63 -12.25
C LEU A 259 12.71 3.15 -12.14
N ILE A 260 12.30 3.92 -13.15
CA ILE A 260 12.43 5.38 -13.11
C ILE A 260 11.29 6.05 -12.32
N PRO A 261 11.59 7.17 -11.64
CA PRO A 261 10.59 8.05 -11.05
C PRO A 261 9.54 8.54 -12.05
N ASN A 262 8.29 8.60 -11.63
CA ASN A 262 7.22 9.09 -12.49
C ASN A 262 6.04 9.71 -11.71
N MET A 263 5.35 10.65 -12.35
CA MET A 263 4.20 11.37 -11.79
C MET A 263 3.10 11.62 -12.83
N GLY A 264 1.89 11.87 -12.35
CA GLY A 264 0.75 12.29 -13.16
C GLY A 264 0.44 13.78 -13.00
N LEU A 265 -0.11 14.38 -14.05
CA LEU A 265 -0.70 15.72 -14.05
C LEU A 265 -2.13 15.68 -14.59
N ASN A 266 -2.95 16.66 -14.18
CA ASN A 266 -4.23 16.89 -14.84
C ASN A 266 -4.01 17.49 -16.24
N PHE A 267 -5.08 17.62 -17.02
CA PHE A 267 -5.01 18.17 -18.37
C PHE A 267 -4.49 19.61 -18.37
N VAL A 268 -5.02 20.47 -17.48
CA VAL A 268 -4.74 21.92 -17.46
C VAL A 268 -3.28 22.21 -17.18
N ASP A 269 -2.69 21.61 -16.14
CA ASP A 269 -1.29 21.82 -15.76
C ASP A 269 -0.33 21.20 -16.78
N GLY A 270 -0.65 20.01 -17.29
CA GLY A 270 0.16 19.39 -18.34
C GLY A 270 0.22 20.23 -19.61
N HIS A 271 -0.89 20.92 -19.96
CA HIS A 271 -0.93 21.80 -21.11
C HIS A 271 -0.07 23.06 -20.97
N LEU A 272 0.23 23.52 -19.75
CA LEU A 272 1.20 24.61 -19.54
C LEU A 272 2.60 24.23 -20.05
N ILE A 273 3.00 22.97 -19.84
CA ILE A 273 4.27 22.46 -20.39
C ILE A 273 4.16 22.26 -21.90
N TYR A 274 3.06 21.66 -22.37
CA TYR A 274 2.85 21.42 -23.79
C TYR A 274 2.89 22.70 -24.63
N ASP A 275 2.13 23.72 -24.24
CA ASP A 275 2.05 24.98 -24.96
C ASP A 275 3.42 25.70 -25.00
N SER A 276 4.20 25.60 -23.93
CA SER A 276 5.54 26.18 -23.88
C SER A 276 6.51 25.47 -24.83
N ILE A 277 6.47 24.13 -24.89
CA ILE A 277 7.26 23.34 -25.84
C ILE A 277 6.85 23.66 -27.29
N ASP A 278 5.54 23.75 -27.57
CA ASP A 278 5.03 24.06 -28.92
C ASP A 278 5.38 25.49 -29.37
N ALA A 279 5.54 26.42 -28.43
CA ALA A 279 6.09 27.75 -28.69
C ALA A 279 7.61 27.75 -28.98
N GLY A 280 8.27 26.59 -28.89
CA GLY A 280 9.71 26.42 -29.14
C GLY A 280 10.59 26.74 -27.94
N ASN A 281 10.03 26.83 -26.73
CA ASN A 281 10.82 27.04 -25.52
C ASN A 281 11.34 25.72 -24.97
N THR A 282 12.57 25.70 -24.50
CA THR A 282 13.09 24.60 -23.68
C THR A 282 12.46 24.65 -22.29
N VAL A 283 11.77 23.58 -21.89
CA VAL A 283 11.19 23.46 -20.56
C VAL A 283 12.08 22.60 -19.67
N THR A 284 12.43 23.08 -18.49
CA THR A 284 13.16 22.32 -17.46
C THR A 284 12.30 22.24 -16.21
N VAL A 285 12.20 21.05 -15.62
CA VAL A 285 11.47 20.82 -14.37
C VAL A 285 12.40 20.28 -13.30
N ASN A 286 12.02 20.49 -12.04
CA ASN A 286 12.47 19.68 -10.91
C ASN A 286 11.30 18.78 -10.47
N MET A 287 11.53 17.48 -10.46
CA MET A 287 10.57 16.48 -9.97
C MET A 287 11.13 15.81 -8.71
N PHE A 288 10.34 15.72 -7.65
CA PHE A 288 10.78 15.16 -6.38
C PHE A 288 9.67 14.43 -5.64
N ASN A 289 10.01 13.39 -4.89
CA ASN A 289 9.12 12.79 -3.90
C ASN A 289 9.90 12.40 -2.65
N ASN A 290 9.88 13.31 -1.68
CA ASN A 290 10.43 13.14 -0.35
C ASN A 290 9.34 12.84 0.69
N ALA A 291 8.10 12.57 0.25
CA ALA A 291 6.98 12.32 1.14
C ALA A 291 7.30 11.17 2.08
N THR A 292 7.10 11.40 3.38
CA THR A 292 7.26 10.35 4.38
C THR A 292 6.22 9.27 4.16
N LEU A 293 6.64 8.01 4.30
CA LEU A 293 5.72 6.88 4.32
C LEU A 293 5.13 6.70 5.72
N LYS A 294 3.94 6.10 5.79
CA LYS A 294 3.36 5.55 7.01
C LYS A 294 3.43 4.03 6.99
N ASP A 295 3.48 3.41 8.16
CA ASP A 295 3.59 1.95 8.28
C ASP A 295 2.24 1.31 8.56
N GLY A 296 1.72 0.54 7.61
CA GLY A 296 0.48 -0.23 7.78
C GLY A 296 0.59 -1.28 8.90
N THR A 297 1.80 -1.70 9.24
CA THR A 297 2.10 -2.65 10.34
C THR A 297 1.80 -2.06 11.73
N LEU A 298 1.65 -0.73 11.82
CA LEU A 298 1.22 -0.05 13.04
C LEU A 298 -0.28 0.29 13.04
N ASP A 299 -1.01 0.00 11.95
CA ASP A 299 -2.46 0.11 11.90
C ASP A 299 -3.12 -1.22 12.30
N ASN A 300 -3.55 -1.30 13.56
CA ASN A 300 -4.19 -2.50 14.10
C ASN A 300 -5.52 -2.85 13.41
N GLY A 301 -6.18 -1.87 12.77
CA GLY A 301 -7.38 -2.12 11.97
C GLY A 301 -7.07 -2.90 10.70
N ILE A 302 -5.95 -2.57 10.02
CA ILE A 302 -5.50 -3.31 8.83
C ILE A 302 -5.08 -4.73 9.22
N ILE A 303 -4.30 -4.90 10.30
CA ILE A 303 -3.92 -6.23 10.78
C ILE A 303 -5.17 -7.09 11.07
N ALA A 304 -6.16 -6.52 11.75
CA ALA A 304 -7.41 -7.21 12.05
C ALA A 304 -8.23 -7.53 10.78
N HIS A 305 -8.20 -6.66 9.77
CA HIS A 305 -8.81 -6.92 8.45
C HIS A 305 -8.20 -8.13 7.79
N GLU A 306 -6.87 -8.17 7.68
CA GLU A 306 -6.13 -9.30 7.08
C GLU A 306 -6.33 -10.60 7.87
N TRP A 307 -6.39 -10.50 9.21
CA TRP A 307 -6.75 -11.65 10.05
C TRP A 307 -8.19 -12.13 9.75
N GLY A 308 -9.11 -11.21 9.49
CA GLY A 308 -10.48 -11.52 9.04
C GLY A 308 -10.55 -12.33 7.75
N HIS A 309 -9.63 -12.11 6.81
CA HIS A 309 -9.47 -12.98 5.65
C HIS A 309 -9.02 -14.38 6.04
N TYR A 310 -8.05 -14.49 6.96
CA TYR A 310 -7.54 -15.76 7.44
C TYR A 310 -8.64 -16.62 8.08
N ILE A 311 -9.37 -16.10 9.06
CA ILE A 311 -10.41 -16.88 9.75
C ILE A 311 -11.58 -17.24 8.83
N SER A 312 -12.01 -16.30 8.00
CA SER A 312 -13.15 -16.54 7.12
C SER A 312 -12.82 -17.59 6.06
N ASN A 313 -11.61 -17.59 5.49
CA ASN A 313 -11.19 -18.62 4.54
C ASN A 313 -11.01 -19.99 5.21
N ARG A 314 -10.38 -20.08 6.40
CA ARG A 314 -10.24 -21.36 7.12
C ARG A 314 -11.60 -21.96 7.48
N LEU A 315 -12.53 -21.15 8.01
CA LEU A 315 -13.86 -21.62 8.40
C LEU A 315 -14.74 -21.96 7.18
N VAL A 316 -14.68 -21.18 6.11
CA VAL A 316 -15.56 -21.35 4.95
C VAL A 316 -14.92 -22.28 3.93
N GLY A 317 -15.14 -23.58 4.14
CA GLY A 317 -14.72 -24.63 3.22
C GLY A 317 -13.20 -24.81 3.16
N ASN A 318 -12.47 -24.44 4.22
CA ASN A 318 -11.02 -24.60 4.35
C ASN A 318 -10.28 -24.09 3.10
N SER A 319 -10.47 -22.80 2.83
CA SER A 319 -9.93 -22.03 1.69
C SER A 319 -10.56 -22.29 0.31
N SER A 320 -11.57 -23.17 0.22
CA SER A 320 -12.26 -23.44 -1.06
C SER A 320 -13.61 -22.74 -1.20
N GLY A 321 -14.12 -22.08 -0.15
CA GLY A 321 -15.50 -21.59 -0.12
C GLY A 321 -15.73 -20.15 -0.59
N LEU A 322 -14.74 -19.25 -0.46
CA LEU A 322 -14.86 -17.83 -0.82
C LEU A 322 -14.29 -17.53 -2.23
N ILE A 323 -14.55 -18.41 -3.19
CA ILE A 323 -13.88 -18.36 -4.51
C ILE A 323 -14.62 -17.55 -5.57
N ASN A 324 -15.95 -17.44 -5.48
CA ASN A 324 -16.76 -16.70 -6.44
C ASN A 324 -16.81 -15.21 -6.08
N PHE A 325 -17.31 -14.37 -6.99
CA PHE A 325 -17.33 -12.91 -6.81
C PHE A 325 -18.04 -12.49 -5.51
N GLN A 326 -19.23 -13.04 -5.24
CA GLN A 326 -19.98 -12.72 -4.02
C GLN A 326 -19.28 -13.22 -2.75
N GLY A 327 -18.66 -14.41 -2.79
CA GLY A 327 -17.91 -14.99 -1.68
C GLY A 327 -16.69 -14.13 -1.32
N ARG A 328 -15.91 -13.72 -2.32
CA ARG A 328 -14.78 -12.80 -2.12
C ARG A 328 -15.22 -11.45 -1.56
N ALA A 329 -16.30 -10.88 -2.10
CA ALA A 329 -16.83 -9.61 -1.61
C ALA A 329 -17.34 -9.70 -0.16
N MET A 330 -17.93 -10.82 0.25
CA MET A 330 -18.26 -11.04 1.66
C MET A 330 -17.00 -11.24 2.51
N GLY A 331 -15.96 -11.89 1.97
CA GLY A 331 -14.63 -11.97 2.57
C GLY A 331 -14.06 -10.59 2.93
N GLU A 332 -14.07 -9.64 1.99
CA GLU A 332 -13.70 -8.23 2.24
C GLU A 332 -14.56 -7.61 3.34
N GLY A 333 -15.88 -7.81 3.30
CA GLY A 333 -16.80 -7.27 4.30
C GLY A 333 -16.57 -7.85 5.71
N TRP A 334 -16.21 -9.13 5.81
CA TRP A 334 -15.83 -9.74 7.08
C TRP A 334 -14.48 -9.23 7.57
N GLY A 335 -13.51 -8.99 6.69
CA GLY A 335 -12.27 -8.29 7.04
C GLY A 335 -12.55 -6.93 7.69
N ASP A 336 -13.36 -6.10 7.04
CA ASP A 336 -13.70 -4.78 7.59
C ASP A 336 -14.45 -4.89 8.91
N PHE A 337 -15.33 -5.89 9.05
CA PHE A 337 -16.01 -6.14 10.33
C PHE A 337 -15.01 -6.46 11.45
N HIS A 338 -13.98 -7.26 11.19
CA HIS A 338 -12.92 -7.52 12.16
C HIS A 338 -12.15 -6.24 12.49
N SER A 339 -11.77 -5.43 11.49
CA SER A 339 -11.17 -4.11 11.72
C SER A 339 -12.02 -3.25 12.67
N LEU A 340 -13.31 -3.09 12.36
CA LEU A 340 -14.26 -2.31 13.15
C LEU A 340 -14.41 -2.82 14.59
N MET A 341 -14.38 -4.13 14.82
CA MET A 341 -14.46 -4.72 16.16
C MET A 341 -13.33 -4.24 17.08
N PHE A 342 -12.15 -3.96 16.53
CA PHE A 342 -10.96 -3.62 17.33
C PHE A 342 -10.61 -2.13 17.31
N ILE A 343 -11.20 -1.33 16.41
CA ILE A 343 -11.03 0.14 16.43
C ILE A 343 -12.18 0.87 17.13
N ALA A 344 -13.40 0.32 17.13
CA ALA A 344 -14.54 0.92 17.82
C ALA A 344 -14.40 0.77 19.34
N LYS A 345 -14.55 1.87 20.07
CA LYS A 345 -14.45 1.87 21.54
C LYS A 345 -15.83 1.93 22.16
N ALA A 346 -15.99 1.28 23.31
CA ALA A 346 -17.24 1.33 24.07
C ALA A 346 -17.65 2.79 24.40
N ASP A 347 -16.68 3.65 24.69
CA ASP A 347 -16.90 5.06 25.00
C ASP A 347 -17.30 5.91 23.79
N ASP A 348 -17.21 5.39 22.56
CA ASP A 348 -17.65 6.12 21.37
C ASP A 348 -19.15 6.43 21.43
N ILE A 349 -19.93 5.65 22.18
CA ILE A 349 -21.35 5.92 22.45
C ILE A 349 -21.59 7.30 23.11
N ASN A 350 -20.57 7.84 23.77
CA ASN A 350 -20.61 9.15 24.43
C ASN A 350 -20.30 10.31 23.48
N ILE A 351 -19.87 10.04 22.24
CA ILE A 351 -19.71 11.07 21.21
C ILE A 351 -21.09 11.65 20.91
N THR A 352 -21.20 12.99 20.85
CA THR A 352 -22.49 13.66 20.65
C THR A 352 -23.15 13.22 19.34
N GLY A 353 -24.34 12.62 19.44
CA GLY A 353 -25.07 12.05 18.30
C GLY A 353 -24.48 10.74 17.77
N ASN A 354 -23.88 9.94 18.65
CA ASN A 354 -23.33 8.62 18.34
C ASN A 354 -23.85 7.52 19.28
N ASP A 355 -25.00 7.72 19.92
CA ASP A 355 -25.57 6.78 20.90
C ASP A 355 -25.92 5.41 20.28
N LYS A 356 -25.85 5.31 18.95
CA LYS A 356 -26.03 4.07 18.18
C LYS A 356 -24.92 3.83 17.16
N PHE A 357 -23.71 4.34 17.38
CA PHE A 357 -22.60 4.22 16.41
C PHE A 357 -22.96 4.78 15.03
N GLN A 358 -23.60 5.95 15.02
CA GLN A 358 -24.11 6.65 13.83
C GLN A 358 -23.07 7.53 13.13
N LYS A 359 -21.94 7.80 13.79
CA LYS A 359 -20.82 8.51 13.16
C LYS A 359 -20.15 7.61 12.13
N ALA A 360 -19.29 8.22 11.33
CA ALA A 360 -18.49 7.51 10.34
C ALA A 360 -17.36 6.75 11.04
N TYR A 361 -17.19 5.48 10.65
CA TYR A 361 -16.06 4.63 11.02
C TYR A 361 -15.36 4.17 9.74
N GLY A 362 -14.13 4.65 9.55
CA GLY A 362 -13.23 4.20 8.48
C GLY A 362 -12.33 3.05 8.95
N SER A 363 -11.91 2.20 8.01
CA SER A 363 -10.83 1.22 8.22
C SER A 363 -9.51 1.79 7.69
N GLY A 364 -8.38 1.47 8.33
CA GLY A 364 -7.05 1.93 7.90
C GLY A 364 -6.73 3.39 8.23
N THR A 365 -7.43 4.00 9.19
CA THR A 365 -7.38 5.46 9.46
C THR A 365 -6.01 6.00 9.91
N PHE A 366 -5.05 5.14 10.27
CA PHE A 366 -3.69 5.61 10.56
C PHE A 366 -2.96 6.00 9.27
N VAL A 367 -3.15 5.22 8.20
CA VAL A 367 -2.46 5.37 6.91
C VAL A 367 -3.31 6.02 5.81
N GLU A 368 -4.63 6.06 5.99
CA GLU A 368 -5.61 6.53 5.01
C GLU A 368 -6.52 7.64 5.59
N ASP A 369 -7.47 8.13 4.80
CA ASP A 369 -8.39 9.19 5.23
C ASP A 369 -9.14 8.79 6.51
N PHE A 370 -9.17 9.68 7.50
CA PHE A 370 -9.79 9.39 8.80
C PHE A 370 -11.30 9.15 8.72
N TYR A 371 -11.99 9.84 7.80
CA TYR A 371 -13.44 9.74 7.66
C TYR A 371 -13.84 8.57 6.78
N TYR A 372 -13.26 8.44 5.59
CA TYR A 372 -13.63 7.44 4.58
C TYR A 372 -12.83 6.13 4.70
N GLY A 373 -11.61 6.19 5.25
CA GLY A 373 -10.63 5.13 5.05
C GLY A 373 -10.42 4.86 3.56
N ILE A 374 -10.39 3.60 3.17
CA ILE A 374 -10.29 3.16 1.77
C ILE A 374 -11.63 2.85 1.08
N ARG A 375 -12.75 2.91 1.82
CA ARG A 375 -14.06 2.45 1.33
C ARG A 375 -14.84 3.61 0.71
N ARG A 376 -15.74 3.28 -0.23
CA ARG A 376 -16.56 4.27 -0.95
C ARG A 376 -17.41 5.14 -0.03
N VAL A 377 -17.86 4.57 1.08
CA VAL A 377 -18.61 5.22 2.14
C VAL A 377 -18.16 4.61 3.48
N PRO A 378 -18.10 5.40 4.55
CA PRO A 378 -17.72 4.87 5.86
C PRO A 378 -18.78 3.95 6.45
N TYR A 379 -18.40 3.12 7.41
CA TYR A 379 -19.36 2.34 8.17
C TYR A 379 -20.13 3.24 9.13
N SER A 380 -21.46 3.08 9.14
CA SER A 380 -22.34 3.85 10.00
C SER A 380 -23.72 3.21 10.06
N THR A 381 -24.38 3.30 11.21
CA THR A 381 -25.80 2.96 11.37
C THR A 381 -26.74 4.06 10.85
N ASN A 382 -26.21 5.23 10.46
CA ASN A 382 -26.97 6.30 9.84
C ASN A 382 -26.95 6.18 8.31
N LYS A 383 -28.14 5.98 7.70
CA LYS A 383 -28.30 5.86 6.24
C LYS A 383 -27.98 7.14 5.45
N GLU A 384 -27.93 8.29 6.11
CA GLU A 384 -27.44 9.53 5.47
C GLU A 384 -25.92 9.55 5.32
N VAL A 385 -25.21 8.85 6.21
CA VAL A 385 -23.75 8.70 6.18
C VAL A 385 -23.35 7.52 5.29
N ASN A 386 -24.06 6.39 5.44
CA ASN A 386 -23.87 5.20 4.62
C ASN A 386 -25.21 4.72 4.05
N PRO A 387 -25.55 5.05 2.80
CA PRO A 387 -26.81 4.62 2.19
C PRO A 387 -26.87 3.13 1.85
N LEU A 388 -25.77 2.39 2.05
CA LEU A 388 -25.66 0.95 1.81
C LEU A 388 -25.94 0.10 3.06
N SER A 389 -26.03 0.71 4.27
CA SER A 389 -26.27 0.01 5.53
C SER A 389 -27.74 -0.26 5.85
#